data_AF-A0A942HSL4-F1
#
_entry.id   AF-A0A942HSL4-F1
#
_cell.length_a   1.000
_cell.length_b   1.000
_cell.length_c   1.000
_cell.angle_alpha   90.00
_cell.angle_beta   90.00
_cell.angle_gamma   90.00
#
_symmetry.space_group_name_H-M   'P 1'
#
loop_
_entity.id
_entity.type
_entity.pdbx_description
1 polymer ?
#
loop_
_entity_poly.entity_id
_entity_poly.type
_entity_poly.pdbx_seq_one_letter_code
_entity_poly.pdbx_strand_id
1 'polypeptide(L)'
;MHEDEKYHNALSAWMPELSSLSKLQIEIGAALTGLSEKRVTLEEKMIRMHLHQLSALFGRVAEEAHQMLASHYDAKAETALDELRVLNSEVQNVVADLLKIIRYNLNFLEQYYEYDYYSRLQNEHKFVDRTQKIVDDLHALVANSSK
;
A
#
# COMPACT_ATOMS: atom_id res chain seq x y z
N MET A 1 5.84 -30.86 -11.92
CA MET A 1 4.92 -29.73 -11.79
C MET A 1 4.68 -29.19 -13.19
N HIS A 2 3.46 -29.32 -13.71
CA HIS A 2 3.09 -28.82 -15.03
C HIS A 2 3.13 -27.28 -15.05
N GLU A 3 3.38 -26.67 -16.22
CA GLU A 3 3.41 -25.19 -16.35
C GLU A 3 2.11 -24.54 -15.88
N ASP A 4 0.97 -25.14 -16.21
CA ASP A 4 -0.36 -24.71 -15.73
C ASP A 4 -0.45 -24.69 -14.20
N GLU A 5 0.14 -25.68 -13.53
CA GLU A 5 0.14 -25.79 -12.06
C GLU A 5 0.97 -24.66 -11.43
N LYS A 6 2.11 -24.31 -12.04
CA LYS A 6 2.93 -23.18 -11.60
C LYS A 6 2.19 -21.85 -11.74
N TYR A 7 1.56 -21.63 -12.88
CA TYR A 7 0.79 -20.41 -13.15
C TYR A 7 -0.37 -20.25 -12.17
N HIS A 8 -1.16 -21.30 -11.97
CA HIS A 8 -2.26 -21.28 -11.00
C HIS A 8 -1.78 -21.04 -9.57
N ASN A 9 -0.65 -21.63 -9.17
CA ASN A 9 -0.06 -21.39 -7.86
C ASN A 9 0.37 -19.93 -7.68
N ALA A 10 1.01 -19.33 -8.69
CA ALA A 10 1.39 -17.93 -8.68
C ALA A 10 0.17 -17.00 -8.54
N LEU A 11 -0.87 -17.23 -9.36
CA LEU A 11 -2.12 -16.46 -9.26
C LEU A 11 -2.78 -16.59 -7.89
N SER A 12 -2.88 -17.82 -7.36
CA SER A 12 -3.49 -18.08 -6.05
C SER A 12 -2.76 -17.34 -4.93
N ALA A 13 -1.43 -17.22 -5.04
CA ALA A 13 -0.61 -16.55 -4.03
C ALA A 13 -0.70 -15.02 -4.10
N TRP A 14 -0.74 -14.45 -5.31
CA TRP A 14 -0.67 -12.99 -5.52
C TRP A 14 -2.03 -12.29 -5.54
N MET A 15 -3.06 -12.90 -6.15
CA MET A 15 -4.35 -12.24 -6.33
C MET A 15 -5.04 -11.79 -5.02
N PRO A 16 -4.94 -12.53 -3.89
CA PRO A 16 -5.45 -12.05 -2.61
C PRO A 16 -4.80 -10.74 -2.16
N GLU A 17 -3.48 -10.60 -2.36
CA GLU A 17 -2.73 -9.42 -1.93
C GLU A 17 -3.01 -8.21 -2.82
N LEU A 18 -3.14 -8.41 -4.13
CA LEU A 18 -3.53 -7.35 -5.08
C LEU A 18 -4.96 -6.86 -4.83
N SER A 19 -5.85 -7.78 -4.44
CA SER A 19 -7.21 -7.43 -4.01
C SER A 19 -7.20 -6.64 -2.70
N SER A 20 -6.29 -6.99 -1.77
CA SER A 20 -6.11 -6.26 -0.51
C SER A 20 -5.60 -4.83 -0.75
N LEU A 21 -4.57 -4.67 -1.59
CA LEU A 21 -4.07 -3.36 -2.02
C LEU A 21 -5.17 -2.46 -2.59
N SER A 22 -6.00 -3.01 -3.48
CA SER A 22 -7.10 -2.27 -4.09
C SER A 22 -8.12 -1.77 -3.05
N LYS A 23 -8.42 -2.60 -2.03
CA LYS A 23 -9.28 -2.21 -0.90
C LYS A 23 -8.64 -1.10 -0.07
N LEU A 24 -7.34 -1.21 0.21
CA LEU A 24 -6.60 -0.17 0.94
C LEU A 24 -6.60 1.16 0.19
N GLN A 25 -6.47 1.17 -1.13
CA GLN A 25 -6.57 2.40 -1.92
C GLN A 25 -7.96 3.06 -1.79
N ILE A 26 -9.04 2.27 -1.73
CA ILE A 26 -10.39 2.77 -1.49
C ILE A 26 -10.50 3.38 -0.08
N GLU A 27 -9.97 2.70 0.94
CA GLU A 27 -9.98 3.19 2.32
C GLU A 27 -9.16 4.47 2.50
N ILE A 28 -7.99 4.55 1.86
CA ILE A 28 -7.18 5.77 1.78
C ILE A 28 -7.96 6.89 1.11
N GLY A 29 -8.67 6.61 0.00
CA GLY A 29 -9.52 7.58 -0.68
C GLY A 29 -10.65 8.11 0.23
N ALA A 30 -11.25 7.24 1.04
CA ALA A 30 -12.24 7.64 2.04
C ALA A 30 -11.63 8.53 3.13
N ALA A 31 -10.42 8.21 3.61
CA ALA A 31 -9.72 9.03 4.60
C ALA A 31 -9.39 10.42 4.04
N LEU A 32 -8.86 10.48 2.81
CA LEU A 32 -8.56 11.74 2.11
C LEU A 32 -9.82 12.60 1.93
N THR A 33 -10.95 11.98 1.59
CA THR A 33 -12.24 12.68 1.47
C THR A 33 -12.66 13.28 2.82
N GLY A 34 -12.63 12.50 3.90
CA GLY A 34 -13.00 13.00 5.22
C GLY A 34 -12.08 14.10 5.76
N LEU A 35 -10.79 14.05 5.44
CA LEU A 35 -9.85 15.14 5.74
C LEU A 35 -10.18 16.40 4.92
N SER A 36 -10.66 16.27 3.68
CA SER A 36 -10.94 17.43 2.81
C SER A 36 -12.00 18.40 3.32
N GLU A 37 -12.87 17.96 4.24
CA GLU A 37 -13.97 18.74 4.80
C GLU A 37 -13.55 19.73 5.91
N LYS A 38 -12.28 19.69 6.34
CA LYS A 38 -11.77 20.48 7.48
C LYS A 38 -10.87 21.66 7.06
N ARG A 39 -10.74 22.63 7.97
CA ARG A 39 -9.69 23.66 7.97
C ARG A 39 -8.31 22.98 8.07
N VAL A 40 -7.43 23.30 7.12
CA VAL A 40 -6.20 22.56 6.86
C VAL A 40 -5.05 22.96 7.80
N THR A 41 -4.61 22.06 8.69
CA THR A 41 -3.39 22.21 9.51
C THR A 41 -2.12 21.84 8.70
N LEU A 42 -0.92 22.01 9.27
CA LEU A 42 0.31 21.58 8.59
C LEU A 42 0.41 20.05 8.60
N GLU A 43 0.19 19.44 9.75
CA GLU A 43 0.25 18.00 9.99
C GLU A 43 -0.76 17.28 9.09
N GLU A 44 -1.97 17.82 8.96
CA GLU A 44 -2.97 17.28 8.05
C GLU A 44 -2.51 17.32 6.59
N LYS A 45 -1.85 18.39 6.12
CA LYS A 45 -1.26 18.42 4.75
C LYS A 45 -0.24 17.31 4.58
N MET A 46 0.59 17.09 5.59
CA MET A 46 1.63 16.07 5.56
C MET A 46 1.03 14.66 5.53
N ILE A 47 -0.01 14.40 6.34
CA ILE A 47 -0.78 13.15 6.32
C ILE A 47 -1.41 12.93 4.94
N ARG A 48 -2.12 13.93 4.40
CA ARG A 48 -2.74 13.83 3.06
C ARG A 48 -1.69 13.55 1.98
N MET A 49 -0.56 14.24 2.01
CA MET A 49 0.54 14.01 1.07
C MET A 49 1.06 12.57 1.14
N HIS A 50 1.28 12.06 2.35
CA HIS A 50 1.75 10.69 2.56
C HIS A 50 0.74 9.65 2.06
N LEU A 51 -0.55 9.87 2.34
CA LEU A 51 -1.63 9.01 1.85
C LEU A 51 -1.74 9.00 0.31
N HIS A 52 -1.57 10.16 -0.33
CA HIS A 52 -1.52 10.24 -1.79
C HIS A 52 -0.31 9.49 -2.37
N GLN A 53 0.88 9.66 -1.78
CA GLN A 53 2.09 8.95 -2.20
C GLN A 53 1.91 7.43 -2.07
N LEU A 54 1.40 6.98 -0.93
CA LEU A 54 1.16 5.55 -0.68
C LEU A 54 0.14 4.97 -1.66
N SER A 55 -0.96 5.68 -1.91
CA SER A 55 -1.97 5.26 -2.89
C SER A 55 -1.40 5.15 -4.31
N ALA A 56 -0.56 6.09 -4.74
CA ALA A 56 0.11 6.03 -6.03
C ALA A 56 1.07 4.84 -6.13
N LEU A 57 1.84 4.57 -5.08
CA LEU A 57 2.76 3.44 -5.03
C LEU A 57 2.03 2.09 -5.02
N PHE A 58 0.89 1.97 -4.35
CA PHE A 58 0.04 0.78 -4.42
C PHE A 58 -0.44 0.48 -5.85
N GLY A 59 -0.79 1.52 -6.61
CA GLY A 59 -1.11 1.38 -8.02
C GLY A 59 0.05 0.81 -8.82
N ARG A 60 1.27 1.28 -8.56
CA ARG A 60 2.50 0.78 -9.20
C ARG A 60 2.82 -0.66 -8.82
N VAL A 61 2.68 -1.04 -7.55
CA VAL A 61 2.88 -2.44 -7.13
C VAL A 61 1.90 -3.35 -7.86
N ALA A 62 0.63 -2.97 -7.96
CA ALA A 62 -0.37 -3.75 -8.66
C ALA A 62 -0.05 -3.89 -10.15
N GLU A 63 0.35 -2.79 -10.80
CA GLU A 63 0.79 -2.78 -12.19
C GLU A 63 1.96 -3.75 -12.43
N GLU A 64 3.05 -3.58 -11.69
CA GLU A 64 4.27 -4.40 -11.86
C GLU A 64 4.01 -5.88 -11.54
N ALA A 65 3.22 -6.17 -10.50
CA ALA A 65 2.85 -7.55 -10.16
C ALA A 65 1.99 -8.20 -11.25
N HIS A 66 1.04 -7.46 -11.83
CA HIS A 66 0.23 -7.97 -12.95
C HIS A 66 1.09 -8.20 -14.21
N GLN A 67 2.04 -7.31 -14.51
CA GLN A 67 2.97 -7.50 -15.63
C GLN A 67 3.86 -8.72 -15.42
N MET A 68 4.38 -8.90 -14.19
CA MET A 68 5.15 -10.08 -13.80
C MET A 68 4.32 -11.36 -13.94
N LEU A 69 3.09 -11.40 -13.42
CA LEU A 69 2.21 -12.57 -13.56
C LEU A 69 1.85 -12.89 -15.01
N ALA A 70 1.73 -11.88 -15.87
CA ALA A 70 1.42 -12.09 -17.28
C ALA A 70 2.60 -12.62 -18.09
N SER A 71 3.83 -12.23 -17.72
CA SER A 71 5.02 -12.47 -18.55
C SER A 71 5.99 -13.50 -17.96
N HIS A 72 6.08 -13.56 -16.63
CA HIS A 72 7.10 -14.26 -15.85
C HIS A 72 6.51 -14.79 -14.53
N TYR A 73 5.39 -15.52 -14.61
CA TYR A 73 4.67 -16.01 -13.43
C TYR A 73 5.48 -16.93 -12.52
N ASP A 74 6.58 -17.51 -13.02
CA ASP A 74 7.50 -18.37 -12.28
C ASP A 74 8.73 -17.62 -11.73
N ALA A 75 8.74 -16.28 -11.83
CA ALA A 75 9.75 -15.44 -11.19
C ALA A 75 9.74 -15.64 -9.67
N LYS A 76 10.94 -15.75 -9.09
CA LYS A 76 11.15 -15.91 -7.65
C LYS A 76 10.92 -14.60 -6.90
N ALA A 77 9.66 -14.21 -6.79
CA ALA A 77 9.21 -12.98 -6.17
C ALA A 77 8.69 -13.19 -4.74
N GLU A 78 9.05 -14.30 -4.07
CA GLU A 78 8.52 -14.65 -2.76
C GLU A 78 8.83 -13.58 -1.70
N THR A 79 10.02 -12.99 -1.74
CA THR A 79 10.39 -11.90 -0.82
C THR A 79 9.51 -10.66 -1.02
N ALA A 80 9.22 -10.29 -2.26
CA ALA A 80 8.35 -9.14 -2.57
C ALA A 80 6.90 -9.42 -2.14
N LEU A 81 6.42 -10.66 -2.34
CA LEU A 81 5.08 -11.08 -1.93
C LEU A 81 4.92 -11.09 -0.40
N ASP A 82 5.90 -11.63 0.32
CA ASP A 82 5.85 -11.69 1.78
C ASP A 82 5.94 -10.30 2.41
N GLU A 83 6.79 -9.42 1.86
CA GLU A 83 6.84 -8.02 2.31
C GLU A 83 5.51 -7.31 2.01
N LEU A 84 4.90 -7.54 0.85
CA LEU A 84 3.60 -6.97 0.51
C LEU A 84 2.50 -7.41 1.48
N ARG A 85 2.48 -8.68 1.90
CA ARG A 85 1.53 -9.19 2.91
C ARG A 85 1.64 -8.46 4.23
N VAL A 86 2.86 -8.31 4.73
CA VAL A 86 3.13 -7.61 5.99
C VAL A 86 2.69 -6.15 5.85
N LEU A 87 3.10 -5.50 4.77
CA LEU A 87 2.78 -4.09 4.51
C LEU A 87 1.27 -3.85 4.41
N ASN A 88 0.54 -4.72 3.70
CA ASN A 88 -0.92 -4.66 3.58
C ASN A 88 -1.58 -4.67 4.97
N SER A 89 -1.17 -5.59 5.85
CA SER A 89 -1.75 -5.71 7.20
C SER A 89 -1.45 -4.47 8.06
N GLU A 90 -0.23 -3.98 8.04
CA GLU A 90 0.17 -2.82 8.83
C GLU A 90 -0.52 -1.53 8.37
N VAL A 91 -0.58 -1.29 7.05
CA VAL A 91 -1.27 -0.13 6.49
C VAL A 91 -2.77 -0.21 6.76
N GLN A 92 -3.38 -1.40 6.66
CA GLN A 92 -4.78 -1.58 7.01
C GLN A 92 -5.08 -1.12 8.44
N ASN A 93 -4.26 -1.54 9.40
CA ASN A 93 -4.46 -1.17 10.80
C ASN A 93 -4.35 0.36 11.01
N VAL A 94 -3.38 0.99 10.36
CA VAL A 94 -3.12 2.43 10.49
C VAL A 94 -4.19 3.29 9.79
N VAL A 95 -4.67 2.86 8.61
CA VAL A 95 -5.74 3.55 7.87
C VAL A 95 -7.09 3.36 8.55
N ALA A 96 -7.38 2.16 9.07
CA ALA A 96 -8.62 1.89 9.80
C ALA A 96 -8.74 2.75 11.08
N ASP A 97 -7.64 2.95 11.81
CA ASP A 97 -7.62 3.81 12.99
C ASP A 97 -7.87 5.29 12.65
N LEU A 98 -7.22 5.79 11.59
CA LEU A 98 -7.47 7.14 11.08
C LEU A 98 -8.94 7.33 10.66
N LEU A 99 -9.50 6.38 9.90
CA LEU A 99 -10.89 6.43 9.47
C LEU A 99 -11.87 6.45 10.66
N LYS A 100 -11.57 5.69 11.72
CA LYS A 100 -12.37 5.71 12.95
C LYS A 100 -12.37 7.09 13.60
N ILE A 101 -11.22 7.75 13.65
CA ILE A 101 -11.08 9.08 14.27
C ILE A 101 -11.76 10.17 13.44
N ILE A 102 -11.55 10.14 12.11
CA ILE A 102 -12.22 11.05 11.17
C ILE A 102 -13.74 10.99 11.35
N ARG A 103 -14.30 9.78 11.48
CA ARG A 103 -15.75 9.57 11.70
C ARG A 103 -16.24 9.99 13.08
N TYR A 104 -15.37 9.96 14.10
CA TYR A 104 -15.76 10.23 15.48
C TYR A 104 -15.75 11.73 15.79
N ASN A 105 -14.61 12.41 15.61
CA ASN A 105 -14.48 13.83 15.96
C ASN A 105 -13.21 14.46 15.34
N LEU A 106 -13.38 15.33 14.34
CA LEU A 106 -12.29 16.05 13.69
C LEU A 106 -11.53 17.02 14.61
N ASN A 107 -12.13 17.48 15.71
CA ASN A 107 -11.42 18.31 16.70
C ASN A 107 -10.48 17.47 17.55
N PHE A 108 -10.84 16.21 17.85
CA PHE A 108 -9.96 15.29 18.56
C PHE A 108 -8.72 14.94 17.73
N LEU A 109 -8.91 14.77 16.41
CA LEU A 109 -7.83 14.52 15.44
C LEU A 109 -6.71 15.57 15.59
N GLU A 110 -7.08 16.85 15.55
CA GLU A 110 -6.11 17.97 15.63
C GLU A 110 -5.50 18.14 17.01
N GLN A 111 -6.28 17.97 18.07
CA GLN A 111 -5.78 18.25 19.41
C GLN A 111 -4.86 17.15 19.96
N TYR A 112 -5.00 15.91 19.50
CA TYR A 112 -4.38 14.76 20.18
C TYR A 112 -3.81 13.68 19.26
N TYR A 113 -3.99 13.75 17.94
CA TYR A 113 -3.67 12.62 17.06
C TYR A 113 -2.76 12.95 15.89
N GLU A 114 -2.91 14.10 15.23
CA GLU A 114 -2.20 14.42 13.98
C GLU A 114 -0.67 14.32 14.08
N TYR A 115 -0.07 14.84 15.16
CA TYR A 115 1.38 14.81 15.35
C TYR A 115 1.92 13.39 15.54
N ASP A 116 1.35 12.63 16.47
CA ASP A 116 1.77 11.25 16.76
C ASP A 116 1.51 10.35 15.54
N TYR A 117 0.37 10.49 14.90
CA TYR A 117 0.03 9.74 13.70
C TYR A 117 1.01 10.01 12.55
N TYR A 118 1.33 11.27 12.30
CA TYR A 118 2.30 11.63 11.27
C TYR A 118 3.70 11.07 11.59
N SER A 119 4.14 11.16 12.85
CA SER A 119 5.42 10.58 13.28
C SER A 119 5.46 9.06 13.04
N ARG A 120 4.37 8.34 13.33
CA ARG A 120 4.27 6.89 13.08
C ARG A 120 4.34 6.56 11.59
N LEU A 121 3.63 7.31 10.75
CA LEU A 121 3.67 7.14 9.29
C LEU A 121 5.09 7.34 8.73
N GLN A 122 5.76 8.42 9.14
CA GLN A 122 7.06 8.79 8.60
C GLN A 122 8.21 7.96 9.16
N ASN A 123 8.25 7.76 10.49
CA ASN A 123 9.46 7.31 11.18
C ASN A 123 9.42 5.84 11.59
N GLU A 124 8.27 5.34 12.03
CA GLU A 124 8.15 3.97 12.54
C GLU A 124 7.93 2.99 11.39
N HIS A 125 6.96 3.29 10.53
CA HIS A 125 6.49 2.31 9.55
C HIS A 125 7.22 2.37 8.21
N LYS A 126 7.67 3.56 7.80
CA LYS A 126 8.36 3.81 6.50
C LYS A 126 7.64 3.20 5.30
N PHE A 127 6.30 3.31 5.27
CA PHE A 127 5.47 2.62 4.28
C PHE A 127 5.82 3.00 2.84
N VAL A 128 6.10 4.28 2.58
CA VAL A 128 6.50 4.76 1.26
C VAL A 128 7.78 4.09 0.77
N ASP A 129 8.84 4.09 1.59
CA ASP A 129 10.13 3.50 1.20
C ASP A 129 10.02 1.98 0.97
N ARG A 130 9.29 1.29 1.84
CA ARG A 130 9.07 -0.16 1.72
C ARG A 130 8.25 -0.51 0.50
N THR A 131 7.21 0.28 0.19
CA THR A 131 6.38 0.07 -1.00
C THR A 131 7.18 0.35 -2.27
N GLN A 132 7.99 1.42 -2.29
CA GLN A 132 8.88 1.71 -3.42
C GLN A 132 9.87 0.58 -3.66
N LYS A 133 10.43 0.00 -2.60
CA LYS A 133 11.31 -1.17 -2.73
C LYS A 133 10.62 -2.36 -3.39
N ILE A 134 9.37 -2.66 -3.02
CA ILE A 134 8.58 -3.72 -3.68
C ILE A 134 8.42 -3.43 -5.18
N VAL A 135 8.12 -2.18 -5.54
CA VAL A 135 8.03 -1.75 -6.95
C VAL A 135 9.34 -2.02 -7.68
N ASP A 136 10.46 -1.59 -7.10
CA ASP A 136 11.78 -1.75 -7.72
C ASP A 136 12.16 -3.23 -7.89
N ASP A 137 11.88 -4.06 -6.88
CA ASP A 137 12.14 -5.50 -6.89
C ASP A 137 11.30 -6.20 -7.99
N LEU A 138 10.00 -5.88 -8.10
CA LEU A 138 9.12 -6.41 -9.13
C LEU A 138 9.55 -5.96 -10.53
N HIS A 139 9.84 -4.67 -10.69
CA HIS A 139 10.28 -4.11 -11.96
C HIS A 139 11.57 -4.78 -12.45
N ALA A 140 12.53 -5.00 -11.54
CA ALA A 140 13.78 -5.69 -11.85
C ALA A 140 13.54 -7.15 -12.32
N LEU A 141 12.56 -7.85 -11.73
CA LEU A 141 12.20 -9.21 -12.15
C LEU A 141 11.59 -9.23 -13.56
N VAL A 142 10.72 -8.26 -13.89
CA VAL A 142 10.15 -8.13 -15.23
C VAL A 142 11.24 -7.81 -16.27
N ALA A 143 12.10 -6.84 -15.98
CA ALA A 143 13.14 -6.40 -16.89
C ALA A 143 14.22 -7.47 -17.16
N ASN A 144 14.63 -8.24 -16.14
CA ASN A 144 15.66 -9.25 -16.28
C ASN A 144 15.20 -10.52 -16.99
N SER A 145 13.89 -10.77 -17.02
CA SER A 145 13.32 -11.94 -17.67
C SER A 145 13.01 -11.71 -19.16
N SER A 146 13.20 -10.47 -19.64
CA SER A 146 13.10 -10.07 -21.06
C SER A 146 14.44 -10.14 -21.82
N LYS A 147 15.52 -10.61 -21.19
CA LYS A 147 16.87 -10.78 -21.78
C LYS A 147 17.21 -12.25 -21.93
#